data_AF-A0A6B3HSP2-F1
#
_entry.id   AF-A0A6B3HSP2-F1
#
_cell.length_a   1.000
_cell.length_b   1.000
_cell.length_c   1.000
_cell.angle_alpha   90.00
_cell.angle_beta   90.00
_cell.angle_gamma   90.00
#
_symmetry.space_group_name_H-M   'P 1'
#
loop_
_entity.id
_entity.type
_entity.pdbx_description
1 polymer ?
#
loop_
_entity_poly.entity_id
_entity_poly.type
_entity_poly.pdbx_seq_one_letter_code
_entity_poly.pdbx_strand_id
1 'polypeptide(L)' 'MTFPYKLVATDLDGTLLRGDDTVSERTREALGAATAAGAAHIIVTGRSVPWTRHILDDLGYDGLAVCGQ' A
#
# COMPACT_ATOMS: atom_id res chain seq x y z
N MET A 1 -14.66 -7.77 16.57
CA MET A 1 -13.31 -8.16 17.04
C MET A 1 -12.34 -7.12 16.52
N THR A 2 -11.47 -6.57 17.37
CA THR A 2 -10.48 -5.58 16.93
C THR A 2 -9.38 -6.28 16.13
N PHE A 3 -8.94 -5.68 15.02
CA PHE A 3 -7.82 -6.22 14.26
C PHE A 3 -6.54 -6.19 15.11
N PRO A 4 -5.75 -7.28 15.17
CA PRO A 4 -4.69 -7.44 16.16
C PRO A 4 -3.48 -6.52 15.92
N TYR A 5 -3.38 -5.90 14.74
CA TYR A 5 -2.28 -5.00 14.39
C TYR A 5 -2.78 -3.58 14.23
N LYS A 6 -2.04 -2.60 14.77
CA LYS A 6 -2.41 -1.18 14.60
C LYS A 6 -1.97 -0.60 13.25
N LEU A 7 -1.07 -1.29 12.54
CA LEU A 7 -0.48 -0.83 11.30
C LEU A 7 -0.13 -2.02 10.40
N VAL A 8 -0.36 -1.86 9.11
CA VAL A 8 0.08 -2.75 8.02
C VAL A 8 0.99 -1.92 7.12
N ALA A 9 2.22 -2.39 6.91
CA ALA A 9 3.15 -1.79 5.97
C ALA A 9 3.34 -2.74 4.79
N THR A 10 3.26 -2.23 3.57
CA THR A 10 3.43 -3.05 2.35
C THR A 10 4.43 -2.41 1.39
N ASP A 11 5.27 -3.25 0.80
CA ASP A 11 6.05 -2.87 -0.37
C ASP A 11 5.18 -2.82 -1.64
N LEU A 12 5.72 -2.24 -2.71
CA LEU A 12 5.11 -2.15 -4.03
C LEU A 12 5.52 -3.34 -4.90
N ASP A 13 6.79 -3.42 -5.26
CA ASP A 13 7.31 -4.28 -6.33
C ASP A 13 7.26 -5.76 -5.97
N GLY A 14 6.51 -6.54 -6.76
CA GLY A 14 6.30 -7.96 -6.45
C GLY A 14 5.54 -8.22 -5.15
N THR A 15 4.97 -7.17 -4.54
CA THR A 15 4.20 -7.23 -3.30
C THR A 15 2.76 -6.78 -3.53
N LEU A 16 2.51 -5.47 -3.67
CA LEU A 16 1.19 -4.94 -4.03
C LEU A 16 0.99 -4.93 -5.54
N LEU A 17 2.02 -4.49 -6.28
CA LEU A 17 2.00 -4.44 -7.72
C LEU A 17 2.22 -5.85 -8.28
N ARG A 18 1.29 -6.26 -9.11
CA ARG A 18 1.43 -7.43 -9.98
C ARG A 18 2.38 -7.11 -11.12
N GLY A 19 2.73 -8.12 -11.92
CA GLY A 19 3.61 -7.92 -13.09
C GLY A 19 3.03 -7.02 -14.19
N ASP A 20 1.77 -6.61 -14.08
CA ASP A 20 1.11 -5.63 -14.94
C ASP A 20 0.97 -4.25 -14.28
N ASP A 21 1.72 -4.00 -13.20
CA ASP A 21 1.70 -2.77 -12.39
C ASP A 21 0.33 -2.44 -11.77
N THR A 22 -0.57 -3.42 -11.66
CA THR A 22 -1.87 -3.23 -11.01
C THR A 22 -1.95 -3.88 -9.62
N VAL A 23 -2.86 -3.37 -8.79
CA VAL A 23 -3.24 -4.01 -7.53
C VAL A 23 -4.56 -4.77 -7.71
N SER A 24 -4.45 -6.08 -7.48
CA SER A 24 -5.52 -7.04 -7.29
C SER A 24 -6.75 -6.53 -6.52
N GLU A 25 -7.96 -6.79 -7.02
CA GLU A 25 -9.22 -6.54 -6.27
C GLU A 25 -9.19 -7.21 -4.88
N ARG A 26 -8.85 -8.51 -4.83
CA ARG A 26 -8.66 -9.24 -3.56
C ARG A 26 -7.71 -8.55 -2.57
N THR A 27 -6.65 -7.90 -3.06
CA THR A 27 -5.68 -7.21 -2.19
C THR A 27 -6.25 -5.88 -1.72
N ARG A 28 -6.95 -5.15 -2.60
CA ARG A 28 -7.67 -3.91 -2.22
C ARG A 28 -8.71 -4.19 -1.14
N GLU A 29 -9.49 -5.26 -1.30
CA GLU A 29 -10.47 -5.69 -0.29
C GLU A 29 -9.82 -6.05 1.05
N ALA A 30 -8.71 -6.80 1.02
CA ALA A 30 -8.00 -7.19 2.23
C ALA A 30 -7.44 -5.97 2.99
N LEU A 31 -6.84 -5.02 2.27
CA LEU A 31 -6.36 -3.76 2.86
C LEU A 31 -7.53 -2.93 3.40
N GLY A 32 -8.63 -2.83 2.64
CA GLY A 32 -9.85 -2.15 3.08
C GLY A 32 -10.45 -2.77 4.34
N ALA A 33 -10.45 -4.10 4.47
CA ALA A 33 -10.92 -4.78 5.68
C ALA A 33 -10.01 -4.49 6.89
N ALA A 34 -8.69 -4.47 6.69
CA ALA A 34 -7.74 -4.13 7.76
C ALA A 34 -7.90 -2.67 8.22
N THR A 35 -8.05 -1.71 7.28
CA THR A 35 -8.24 -0.30 7.61
C THR A 35 -9.60 -0.04 8.25
N ALA A 36 -10.68 -0.67 7.75
CA ALA A 36 -12.00 -0.62 8.37
C ALA A 36 -12.01 -1.19 9.80
N ALA A 37 -11.12 -2.14 10.09
CA ALA A 37 -10.96 -2.70 11.43
C ALA A 37 -9.99 -1.89 12.33
N GLY A 38 -9.53 -0.72 11.88
CA GLY A 38 -8.78 0.26 12.65
C GLY A 38 -7.26 0.24 12.45
N ALA A 39 -6.74 -0.55 11.52
CA ALA A 39 -5.32 -0.50 11.18
C ALA A 39 -4.99 0.71 10.30
N ALA A 40 -3.86 1.37 10.54
CA ALA A 40 -3.26 2.22 9.51
C ALA A 40 -2.66 1.34 8.40
N HIS A 41 -2.71 1.79 7.15
CA HIS A 41 -1.95 1.19 6.06
C HIS A 41 -0.95 2.23 5.54
N ILE A 42 0.32 1.84 5.42
CA ILE A 42 1.38 2.66 4.82
C ILE A 42 2.10 1.88 3.71
N ILE A 43 2.57 2.60 2.70
CA ILE A 43 3.45 2.03 1.68
C ILE A 43 4.91 2.24 2.11
N VAL A 44 5.74 1.21 1.96
CA VAL A 44 7.17 1.26 2.28
C VAL A 44 7.92 0.64 1.12
N THR A 45 8.60 1.45 0.32
CA THR A 45 9.26 1.01 -0.91
C THR A 45 10.70 1.51 -0.99
N GLY A 46 11.56 0.71 -1.65
CA GLY A 46 12.90 1.13 -2.03
C GLY A 46 12.94 2.15 -3.16
N ARG A 47 11.83 2.35 -3.89
CA ARG A 47 11.72 3.37 -4.94
C ARG A 47 11.90 4.77 -4.32
N SER A 48 12.60 5.66 -5.01
CA SER A 48 12.72 7.05 -4.57
C SER A 48 11.45 7.85 -4.92
N VAL A 49 11.23 8.96 -4.22
CA VAL A 49 9.99 9.74 -4.29
C VAL A 49 9.53 10.07 -5.73
N PRO A 50 10.40 10.52 -6.66
CA PRO A 50 9.97 10.81 -8.03
C PRO A 50 9.42 9.59 -8.78
N TRP A 51 9.99 8.41 -8.53
CA TRP A 51 9.56 7.15 -9.15
C TRP A 51 8.36 6.52 -8.45
N THR A 52 8.12 6.85 -7.19
CA THR A 52 6.97 6.34 -6.43
C THR A 52 5.71 7.16 -6.68
N ARG A 53 5.84 8.48 -6.86
CA ARG A 53 4.69 9.41 -6.87
C ARG A 53 3.60 9.04 -7.88
N HIS A 54 3.97 8.84 -9.15
CA HIS A 54 2.99 8.55 -10.20
C HIS A 54 2.22 7.25 -9.94
N ILE A 55 2.87 6.25 -9.34
CA ILE A 55 2.23 4.98 -8.96
C ILE A 55 1.23 5.20 -7.85
N LEU A 56 1.58 6.00 -6.84
CA LEU A 56 0.64 6.33 -5.77
C LEU A 56 -0.59 7.07 -6.32
N ASP A 57 -0.37 8.00 -7.25
CA ASP A 57 -1.44 8.73 -7.93
C ASP A 57 -2.34 7.76 -8.73
N ASP A 58 -1.75 6.85 -9.52
CA ASP A 58 -2.48 5.83 -10.31
C ASP A 58 -3.25 4.83 -9.43
N LEU A 59 -2.71 4.51 -8.25
CA LEU A 59 -3.38 3.66 -7.27
C LEU A 59 -4.47 4.39 -6.50
N GLY A 60 -4.55 5.72 -6.60
CA GLY A 60 -5.41 6.58 -5.79
C GLY A 60 -5.03 6.56 -4.32
N TYR A 61 -3.75 6.37 -4.01
CA TYR A 61 -3.26 6.20 -2.65
C TYR A 61 -2.98 7.55 -1.98
N ASP A 62 -3.66 7.81 -0.86
CA ASP A 62 -3.62 9.07 -0.10
C ASP A 62 -2.93 8.94 1.27
N GLY A 63 -2.44 7.74 1.61
CA GLY A 63 -1.76 7.44 2.86
C GLY A 63 -0.28 7.86 2.88
N LEU A 64 0.38 7.59 4.02
CA LEU A 64 1.81 7.82 4.16
C LEU A 64 2.62 6.80 3.36
N ALA A 65 3.68 7.28 2.71
CA ALA A 65 4.64 6.45 2.00
C ALA A 65 6.08 6.73 2.49
N VAL A 66 6.81 5.66 2.82
CA VAL A 66 8.25 5.69 3.05
C VAL A 66 8.94 5.31 1.74
N CYS A 67 9.81 6.19 1.25
CA CYS A 67 10.55 6.01 0.01
C CYS A 67 12.06 5.93 0.26
N GLY A 68 12.79 5.33 -0.67
CA GLY A 68 14.25 5.37 -0.70
C GLY A 68 14.80 6.79 -0.86
N GLN A 69 15.97 7.04 -0.26
CA GLN A 69 16.74 8.27 -0.43
C GLN A 69 17.33 8.37 -1.84
#